data_AF-M0ZIT2-F1
#
_entry.id   AF-M0ZIT2-F1
#
_cell.length_a   1.000
_cell.length_b   1.000
_cell.length_c   1.000
_cell.angle_alpha   90.00
_cell.angle_beta   90.00
_cell.angle_gamma   90.00
#
_symmetry.space_group_name_H-M   'P 1'
#
loop_
_entity.id
_entity.type
_entity.pdbx_description
1 polymer ?
#
loop_
_entity_poly.entity_id
_entity_poly.type
_entity_poly.pdbx_seq_one_letter_code
_entity_poly.pdbx_strand_id
1 'polypeptide(L)'
;MDTENPAPIVEKDATDAETSLDSSHLGKKIQKKVPKRIHKAEREKMKREHLNELFLGLADALELSEQMNGKASVLSEAARFVKDMLSQIKHMRTENTTLLSESQYVSVLISGSFASLEMLPIFSLFNVL
;
A
#
# COMPACT_ATOMS: atom_id res chain seq x y z
N MET A 1 -33.27 -54.00 -63.58
CA MET A 1 -33.88 -52.76 -63.05
C MET A 1 -32.79 -51.68 -63.04
N ASP A 2 -32.13 -51.40 -64.17
CA ASP A 2 -32.60 -50.64 -65.36
C ASP A 2 -32.92 -49.20 -64.96
N THR A 3 -32.47 -48.10 -65.58
CA THR A 3 -31.61 -47.80 -66.73
C THR A 3 -31.47 -46.26 -66.75
N GLU A 4 -30.26 -45.75 -66.97
CA GLU A 4 -29.88 -44.60 -67.81
C GLU A 4 -30.59 -43.21 -67.76
N ASN A 5 -29.71 -42.19 -67.84
CA ASN A 5 -29.84 -40.76 -68.17
C ASN A 5 -30.71 -40.48 -69.43
N PRO A 6 -31.26 -39.26 -69.66
CA PRO A 6 -30.50 -38.13 -70.23
C PRO A 6 -30.90 -36.72 -69.75
N ALA A 7 -29.94 -35.79 -69.78
CA ALA A 7 -30.18 -34.34 -69.77
C ALA A 7 -30.89 -33.85 -71.05
N PRO A 8 -31.48 -32.65 -71.03
CA PRO A 8 -31.24 -31.73 -72.15
C PRO A 8 -30.89 -30.30 -71.71
N ILE A 9 -29.87 -29.79 -72.41
CA ILE A 9 -29.45 -28.39 -72.52
C ILE A 9 -30.49 -27.64 -73.34
N VAL A 10 -30.91 -26.45 -72.90
CA VAL A 10 -31.39 -25.39 -73.79
C VAL A 10 -30.79 -24.06 -73.33
N GLU A 11 -29.89 -23.54 -74.16
CA GLU A 11 -29.46 -22.15 -74.22
C GLU A 11 -30.61 -21.27 -74.73
N LYS A 12 -30.80 -20.07 -74.16
CA LYS A 12 -31.16 -18.82 -74.88
C LYS A 12 -31.15 -17.66 -73.88
N ASP A 13 -30.13 -16.82 -73.85
CA ASP A 13 -29.80 -15.71 -74.74
C ASP A 13 -30.10 -14.39 -74.01
N ALA A 14 -29.19 -13.45 -74.21
CA ALA A 14 -29.07 -12.18 -73.53
C ALA A 14 -30.23 -11.22 -73.89
N THR A 15 -30.52 -10.26 -73.00
CA THR A 15 -30.28 -8.82 -73.20
C THR A 15 -31.10 -7.94 -72.24
N ASP A 16 -30.36 -7.15 -71.46
CA ASP A 16 -30.55 -5.75 -71.09
C ASP A 16 -31.94 -5.17 -70.79
N ALA A 17 -32.11 -4.74 -69.53
CA ALA A 17 -32.82 -3.49 -69.21
C ALA A 17 -32.33 -2.92 -67.87
N GLU A 18 -31.41 -1.95 -67.96
CA GLU A 18 -31.03 -1.05 -66.88
C GLU A 18 -32.26 -0.22 -66.43
N THR A 19 -32.62 -0.27 -65.15
CA THR A 19 -33.29 0.85 -64.47
C THR A 19 -32.73 1.01 -63.05
N SER A 20 -31.85 2.02 -62.91
CA SER A 20 -31.94 3.09 -61.92
C SER A 20 -32.63 2.79 -60.58
N LEU A 21 -31.87 2.73 -59.49
CA LEU A 21 -31.96 3.78 -58.45
C LEU A 21 -30.80 3.67 -57.44
N ASP A 22 -30.13 4.80 -57.30
CA ASP A 22 -29.30 5.25 -56.19
C ASP A 22 -29.92 4.97 -54.81
N SER A 23 -29.18 4.31 -53.92
CA SER A 23 -29.18 4.68 -52.50
C SER A 23 -27.96 4.09 -51.80
N SER A 24 -26.91 4.89 -51.82
CA SER A 24 -25.83 4.91 -50.84
C SER A 24 -26.26 4.54 -49.41
N HIS A 25 -26.13 3.26 -49.03
CA HIS A 25 -26.10 2.92 -47.60
C HIS A 25 -24.71 3.16 -47.03
N LEU A 26 -24.48 4.47 -46.88
CA LEU A 26 -23.59 5.16 -45.97
C LEU A 26 -22.96 4.28 -44.90
N GLY A 27 -21.65 4.50 -44.79
CA GLY A 27 -20.75 3.95 -43.80
C GLY A 27 -21.44 3.65 -42.48
N LYS A 28 -21.50 2.35 -42.16
CA LYS A 28 -21.49 1.92 -40.78
C LYS A 28 -20.19 2.42 -40.20
N LYS A 29 -20.25 3.65 -39.70
CA LYS A 29 -19.28 4.29 -38.81
C LYS A 29 -18.90 3.20 -37.83
N ILE A 30 -17.72 2.61 -38.06
CA ILE A 30 -17.00 1.89 -37.02
C ILE A 30 -16.73 3.00 -36.02
N GLN A 31 -17.72 3.28 -35.17
CA GLN A 31 -17.49 3.95 -33.92
C GLN A 31 -16.46 3.04 -33.28
N LYS A 32 -15.20 3.46 -33.38
CA LYS A 32 -14.09 2.97 -32.59
C LYS A 32 -14.58 3.13 -31.15
N LYS A 33 -15.31 2.13 -30.64
CA LYS A 33 -15.52 1.93 -29.21
C LYS A 33 -14.10 2.00 -28.68
N VAL A 34 -13.78 3.07 -27.95
CA VAL A 34 -12.49 3.22 -27.27
C VAL A 34 -12.18 1.85 -26.70
N PRO A 35 -11.13 1.16 -27.20
CA PRO A 35 -10.94 -0.23 -26.87
C PRO A 35 -10.95 -0.35 -25.35
N LYS A 36 -11.71 -1.28 -24.77
CA LYS A 36 -11.76 -1.52 -23.31
C LYS A 36 -10.36 -1.56 -22.66
N ARG A 37 -9.34 -1.88 -23.48
CA ARG A 37 -7.90 -1.84 -23.20
C ARG A 37 -7.37 -0.45 -22.78
N ILE A 38 -7.83 0.65 -23.38
CA ILE A 38 -7.38 2.02 -23.06
C ILE A 38 -7.82 2.40 -21.64
N HIS A 39 -9.10 2.20 -21.31
CA HIS A 39 -9.62 2.42 -19.96
C HIS A 39 -8.96 1.51 -18.90
N LYS A 40 -8.50 0.31 -19.28
CA LYS A 40 -7.73 -0.57 -18.38
C LYS A 40 -6.32 -0.04 -18.16
N ALA A 41 -5.65 0.42 -19.21
CA ALA A 41 -4.31 0.98 -19.13
C ALA A 41 -4.27 2.27 -18.29
N GLU A 42 -5.27 3.14 -18.44
CA GLU A 42 -5.37 4.39 -17.67
C GLU A 42 -5.58 4.14 -16.17
N ARG A 43 -6.50 3.23 -15.80
CA ARG A 43 -6.67 2.84 -14.39
C ARG A 43 -5.40 2.26 -13.78
N GLU A 44 -4.72 1.41 -14.54
CA GLU A 44 -3.47 0.81 -14.08
C GLU A 44 -2.35 1.85 -13.95
N LYS A 45 -2.29 2.84 -14.86
CA LYS A 45 -1.35 3.96 -14.77
C LYS A 45 -1.56 4.74 -13.46
N MET A 46 -2.80 5.16 -13.18
CA MET A 46 -3.13 5.87 -11.94
C MET A 46 -2.76 5.06 -10.69
N LYS A 47 -3.01 3.74 -10.71
CA LYS A 47 -2.64 2.85 -9.60
C LYS A 47 -1.13 2.81 -9.37
N ARG A 48 -0.33 2.74 -10.44
CA ARG A 48 1.13 2.72 -10.33
C ARG A 48 1.70 4.06 -9.91
N GLU A 49 1.13 5.16 -10.38
CA GLU A 49 1.52 6.51 -9.98
C GLU A 49 1.31 6.69 -8.48
N HIS A 50 0.12 6.35 -7.97
CA HIS A 50 -0.15 6.38 -6.54
C HIS A 50 0.80 5.49 -5.73
N LEU A 51 1.04 4.25 -6.17
CA LEU A 51 1.99 3.38 -5.48
C LEU A 51 3.42 3.94 -5.49
N ASN A 52 3.84 4.58 -6.58
CA ASN A 52 5.16 5.19 -6.65
C ASN A 52 5.27 6.39 -5.69
N GLU A 53 4.23 7.21 -5.56
CA GLU A 53 4.17 8.29 -4.55
C GLU A 53 4.35 7.74 -3.13
N LEU A 54 3.70 6.61 -2.80
CA LEU A 54 3.87 5.96 -1.51
C LEU A 54 5.31 5.46 -1.28
N PHE A 55 5.94 4.89 -2.33
CA PHE A 55 7.34 4.46 -2.23
C PHE A 55 8.30 5.63 -2.04
N LEU A 56 8.07 6.75 -2.73
CA LEU A 56 8.86 7.97 -2.56
C LEU A 56 8.69 8.53 -1.15
N GLY A 57 7.45 8.69 -0.67
CA GLY A 57 7.19 9.17 0.69
C GLY A 57 7.79 8.26 1.77
N LEU A 58 7.81 6.94 1.54
CA LEU A 58 8.47 5.99 2.46
C LEU A 58 10.00 6.13 2.42
N ALA A 59 10.60 6.29 1.25
CA ALA A 59 12.04 6.50 1.12
C ALA A 59 12.48 7.81 1.78
N ASP A 60 11.72 8.89 1.59
CA ASP A 60 11.95 10.19 2.21
C ASP A 60 11.85 10.11 3.74
N ALA A 61 10.82 9.44 4.27
CA ALA A 61 10.64 9.26 5.71
C ALA A 61 11.75 8.42 6.37
N LEU A 62 12.44 7.59 5.58
CA LEU A 62 13.60 6.80 6.00
C LEU A 62 14.93 7.50 5.68
N GLU A 63 14.89 8.71 5.11
CA GLU A 63 16.05 9.51 4.72
C GLU A 63 17.02 8.73 3.80
N LEU A 64 16.47 7.91 2.90
CA LEU A 64 17.27 7.08 2.01
C LEU A 64 17.88 7.92 0.88
N SER A 65 19.17 7.71 0.61
CA SER A 65 19.85 8.36 -0.50
C SER A 65 19.33 7.83 -1.84
N GLU A 66 19.47 8.65 -2.90
CA GLU A 66 19.10 8.31 -4.28
C GLU A 66 19.62 6.92 -4.75
N GLN A 67 20.76 6.47 -4.22
CA GLN A 67 21.36 5.17 -4.54
C GLN A 67 20.67 3.97 -3.87
N MET A 68 19.88 4.19 -2.81
CA MET A 68 19.21 3.14 -2.03
C MET A 68 17.69 3.07 -2.29
N ASN A 69 17.18 3.87 -3.24
CA ASN A 69 15.75 4.01 -3.53
C ASN A 69 15.12 2.85 -4.34
N GLY A 70 15.81 1.72 -4.45
CA GLY A 70 15.23 0.50 -5.02
C GLY A 70 14.05 0.01 -4.19
N LYS A 71 12.90 -0.32 -4.81
CA LYS A 71 11.67 -0.72 -4.09
C LYS A 71 11.87 -1.83 -3.06
N ALA A 72 12.68 -2.84 -3.39
CA ALA A 72 13.01 -3.92 -2.47
C ALA A 72 13.87 -3.44 -1.29
N SER A 73 14.84 -2.57 -1.55
CA SER A 73 15.71 -1.95 -0.54
C SER A 73 14.89 -1.07 0.42
N VAL A 74 14.03 -0.19 -0.11
CA VAL A 74 13.15 0.67 0.69
C VAL A 74 12.28 -0.15 1.65
N LEU A 75 11.67 -1.25 1.17
CA LEU A 75 10.85 -2.12 2.03
C LEU A 75 11.68 -2.88 3.07
N SER A 76 12.86 -3.38 2.68
CA SER A 76 13.75 -4.10 3.58
C SER A 76 14.23 -3.18 4.70
N GLU A 77 14.56 -1.95 4.34
CA GLU A 77 15.02 -0.91 5.25
C GLU A 77 13.90 -0.41 6.16
N ALA A 78 12.70 -0.20 5.64
CA ALA A 78 11.52 0.09 6.45
C ALA A 78 11.26 -1.00 7.50
N ALA A 79 11.32 -2.27 7.08
CA ALA A 79 11.11 -3.41 7.97
C ALA A 79 12.20 -3.52 9.05
N ARG A 80 13.45 -3.23 8.69
CA ARG A 80 14.58 -3.17 9.63
C ARG A 80 14.40 -2.03 10.62
N PHE A 81 14.13 -0.82 10.13
CA PHE A 81 13.93 0.38 10.93
C PHE A 81 12.82 0.19 11.97
N VAL A 82 11.65 -0.34 11.57
CA VAL A 82 10.54 -0.61 12.51
C VAL A 82 10.95 -1.60 13.60
N LYS A 83 11.69 -2.67 13.27
CA LYS A 83 12.19 -3.64 14.25
C LYS A 83 13.17 -3.00 15.22
N ASP A 84 14.10 -2.21 14.71
CA ASP A 84 15.12 -1.53 15.51
C ASP A 84 14.48 -0.52 16.47
N MET A 85 13.51 0.28 16.00
CA MET A 85 12.74 1.22 16.82
C MET A 85 11.93 0.50 17.91
N LEU A 86 11.28 -0.62 17.58
CA LEU A 86 10.56 -1.42 18.58
C LEU A 86 11.51 -2.00 19.63
N SER A 87 12.71 -2.41 19.23
CA SER A 87 13.75 -2.88 20.16
C SER A 87 14.19 -1.77 21.11
N GLN A 88 14.47 -0.58 20.58
CA GLN A 88 14.85 0.59 21.38
C GLN A 88 13.76 0.98 22.38
N ILE A 89 12.49 1.02 21.96
CA ILE A 89 11.36 1.31 22.86
C ILE A 89 11.29 0.29 24.01
N LYS A 90 11.47 -1.01 23.72
CA LYS A 90 11.47 -2.06 24.77
C LYS A 90 12.63 -1.89 25.73
N HIS A 91 13.83 -1.61 25.20
CA HIS A 91 15.01 -1.38 26.02
C HIS A 91 14.81 -0.17 26.95
N MET A 92 14.40 0.98 26.40
CA MET A 92 14.11 2.18 27.18
C MET A 92 13.05 1.98 28.26
N ARG A 93 11.98 1.21 27.96
CA ARG A 93 10.98 0.86 28.97
C ARG A 93 11.58 0.05 30.12
N THR A 94 12.45 -0.89 29.80
CA THR A 94 13.15 -1.71 30.80
C THR A 94 14.06 -0.84 31.66
N GLU A 95 14.88 0.00 31.05
CA GLU A 95 15.75 0.93 31.79
C GLU A 95 14.94 1.90 32.65
N ASN A 96 13.83 2.43 32.13
CA ASN A 96 12.94 3.29 32.91
C ASN A 96 12.35 2.56 34.13
N THR A 97 11.92 1.30 33.98
CA THR A 97 11.44 0.51 35.12
C THR A 97 12.53 0.24 36.15
N THR A 98 13.75 -0.04 35.70
CA THR A 98 14.91 -0.23 36.58
C THR A 98 15.20 1.05 37.36
N LEU A 99 15.35 2.18 36.67
CA LEU A 99 15.59 3.48 37.30
C LEU A 99 14.49 3.88 38.27
N LEU A 100 13.23 3.60 37.95
CA LEU A 100 12.10 3.87 38.84
C LEU A 100 12.19 3.01 40.11
N SER A 101 12.56 1.73 39.98
CA SER A 101 12.72 0.83 41.13
C SER A 101 13.89 1.26 42.03
N GLU A 102 14.99 1.71 41.45
CA GLU A 102 16.14 2.25 42.20
C GLU A 102 15.78 3.55 42.93
N SER A 103 15.07 4.46 42.25
CA SER A 103 14.58 5.70 42.84
C SER A 103 13.61 5.44 44.00
N GLN A 104 12.68 4.49 43.83
CA GLN A 104 11.75 4.08 44.89
C GLN A 104 12.50 3.45 46.07
N TYR A 105 13.48 2.58 45.83
CA TYR A 105 14.31 1.99 46.88
C TYR A 105 15.01 3.07 47.72
N VAL A 106 15.65 4.05 47.07
CA VAL A 106 16.30 5.18 47.75
C VAL A 106 15.29 6.02 48.54
N SER A 107 14.11 6.30 47.98
CA SER A 107 13.05 7.06 48.65
C SER A 107 12.54 6.35 49.92
N VAL A 108 12.32 5.03 49.87
CA VAL A 108 11.93 4.23 51.02
C VAL A 108 13.04 4.21 52.08
N LEU A 109 14.30 4.08 51.67
CA LEU A 109 15.44 4.09 52.60
C LEU A 109 15.54 5.42 53.36
N ILE A 110 15.39 6.55 52.64
CA ILE A 110 15.46 7.88 53.23
C ILE A 110 14.27 8.13 54.17
N SER A 111 13.06 7.82 53.72
CA SER A 111 11.85 8.02 54.55
C SER A 111 11.87 7.15 55.81
N GLY A 112 12.30 5.90 55.72
CA GLY A 112 12.47 5.03 56.89
C GLY A 112 13.55 5.52 57.87
N SER A 113 14.65 6.06 57.35
CA SER A 113 15.70 6.68 58.18
C SER A 113 15.18 7.93 58.90
N PHE A 114 14.40 8.77 58.22
CA PHE A 114 13.76 9.96 58.81
C PHE A 114 12.75 9.58 59.91
N ALA A 115 11.86 8.62 59.65
CA ALA A 115 10.93 8.11 60.65
C ALA A 115 11.65 7.54 61.88
N SER A 116 12.79 6.87 61.70
CA SER A 116 13.61 6.37 62.81
C SER A 116 14.22 7.48 63.67
N LEU A 117 14.58 8.63 63.07
CA LEU A 117 15.09 9.80 63.78
C LEU A 117 14.01 10.49 64.61
N GLU A 118 12.77 10.60 64.09
CA GLU A 118 11.64 11.20 64.83
C GLU A 118 11.26 10.38 66.08
N MET A 119 11.49 9.07 66.05
CA MET A 119 11.23 8.18 67.19
C MET A 119 12.30 8.27 68.30
N LEU A 120 13.37 9.06 68.11
CA LEU A 120 14.37 9.27 69.15
C LEU A 120 13.85 10.21 70.25
N PRO A 121 14.13 9.91 71.54
CA PRO A 121 13.59 10.68 72.67
C PRO A 121 13.99 12.16 72.66
N ILE A 122 15.14 12.51 72.05
CA ILE A 122 15.61 13.90 71.90
C ILE A 122 14.63 14.75 71.06
N PHE A 123 14.02 14.17 70.01
CA PHE A 123 13.03 14.88 69.19
C PHE A 123 11.67 14.99 69.88
N SER A 124 11.31 14.02 70.74
CA SER A 124 10.13 14.11 71.59
C SER A 124 10.23 15.22 72.64
N LEU A 125 11.43 15.48 73.18
CA LEU A 125 11.65 16.59 74.12
C LEU A 125 11.51 17.96 73.45
N PHE A 126 11.90 18.09 72.19
CA PHE A 126 11.87 19.37 71.45
C PHE A 126 10.46 19.80 71.02
N ASN A 127 9.53 18.85 70.83
CA ASN A 127 8.12 19.14 70.45
C ASN A 127 7.20 19.52 71.63
N VAL A 128 7.65 19.37 72.88
CA VAL A 128 6.87 19.64 74.10
C VAL A 128 7.22 21.01 74.72
N LEU A 129 8.22 21.71 74.18
CA LEU A 129 8.63 23.06 74.58
C LEU A 129 8.11 24.11 73.57
#